data_AF-A0A645JQZ6-F1
#
_entry.id   AF-A0A645JQZ6-F1
#
_cell.length_a   1.000
_cell.length_b   1.000
_cell.length_c   1.000
_cell.angle_alpha   90.00
_cell.angle_beta   90.00
_cell.angle_gamma   90.00
#
_symmetry.space_group_name_H-M   'P 1'
#
loop_
_entity.id
_entity.type
_entity.pdbx_description
1 polymer ?
#
loop_
_entity_poly.entity_id
_entity_poly.type
_entity_poly.pdbx_seq_one_letter_code
_entity_poly.pdbx_strand_id
1 'polypeptide(L)' 'MPGDRTLQKIYPSHENKGAEVDLGNPSFTPALVASIEVAETLKVLLNRGDILKKRLLTIDLLTHEFETFDL' A
#
# COMPACT_ATOMS: atom_id res chain seq x y z
N MET A 1 8.61 4.19 -7.44
CA MET A 1 9.61 4.06 -8.53
C MET A 1 10.81 4.96 -8.24
N PRO A 2 12.00 4.73 -8.83
CA PRO A 2 13.12 5.67 -8.69
C PRO A 2 12.70 7.09 -9.05
N GLY A 3 12.97 8.06 -8.17
CA GLY A 3 12.57 9.46 -8.32
C GLY A 3 11.12 9.78 -8.00
N ASP A 4 10.29 8.77 -7.69
CA ASP A 4 8.90 8.97 -7.30
C ASP A 4 8.79 9.40 -5.83
N ARG A 5 8.10 10.52 -5.58
CA ARG A 5 7.91 11.12 -4.25
C ARG A 5 6.50 10.93 -3.71
N THR A 6 5.69 10.04 -4.31
CA THR A 6 4.29 9.82 -3.91
C THR A 6 4.17 9.49 -2.42
N LEU A 7 5.05 8.64 -1.87
CA LEU A 7 5.04 8.30 -0.44
C LEU A 7 5.28 9.53 0.47
N GLN A 8 6.08 10.50 0.04
CA GLN A 8 6.36 11.72 0.81
C GLN A 8 5.15 12.66 0.89
N LYS A 9 4.18 12.53 -0.03
CA LYS A 9 2.93 13.29 0.03
C LYS A 9 1.96 12.72 1.07
N ILE A 10 2.04 11.41 1.35
CA ILE A 10 1.05 10.69 2.16
C ILE A 10 1.57 10.48 3.57
N TYR A 11 2.86 10.19 3.73
CA TYR A 11 3.46 9.90 5.03
C TYR A 11 4.14 11.13 5.63
N PRO A 12 3.82 11.51 6.88
CA PRO A 12 4.51 12.59 7.57
C PRO A 12 5.97 12.22 7.86
N SER A 13 6.86 13.21 7.81
CA SER A 13 8.30 12.99 7.80
C SER A 13 8.90 12.54 9.14
N HIS A 14 8.11 12.53 10.23
CA HIS A 14 8.62 12.46 11.60
C HIS A 14 7.86 11.51 12.55
N GLU A 15 6.93 10.69 12.06
CA GLU A 15 6.22 9.71 12.89
C GLU A 15 6.72 8.30 12.64
N ASN A 16 7.23 7.65 13.70
CA ASN A 16 7.73 6.27 13.65
C ASN A 16 6.66 5.23 14.01
N LYS A 17 5.47 5.68 14.42
CA LYS A 17 4.35 4.85 14.88
C LYS A 17 3.04 5.52 14.49
N GLY A 18 2.03 4.73 14.18
CA GLY A 18 0.69 5.18 13.82
C GLY A 18 -0.39 4.55 14.70
N ALA A 19 -1.59 4.41 14.14
CA ALA A 19 -2.76 3.87 14.82
C ALA A 19 -2.57 2.42 15.31
N GLU A 20 -1.58 1.68 14.78
CA GLU A 20 -1.27 0.32 15.22
C GLU A 20 -0.80 0.22 16.67
N VAL A 21 -0.38 1.34 17.29
CA VAL A 21 -0.01 1.38 18.71
C VAL A 21 -1.21 1.06 19.61
N ASP A 22 -2.37 1.60 19.26
CA ASP A 22 -3.59 1.47 20.05
C ASP A 22 -4.53 0.39 19.48
N LEU A 23 -4.62 0.28 18.14
CA LEU A 23 -5.50 -0.66 17.45
C LEU A 23 -4.87 -2.05 17.26
N GLY A 24 -3.54 -2.13 17.34
CA GLY A 24 -2.78 -3.31 16.95
C GLY A 24 -2.66 -3.50 15.43
N ASN A 25 -1.94 -4.55 15.03
CA ASN A 25 -1.82 -4.98 13.64
C ASN A 25 -2.01 -6.50 13.54
N PRO A 26 -3.24 -6.99 13.31
CA PRO A 26 -3.48 -8.43 13.18
C PRO A 26 -2.53 -9.03 12.14
N SER A 27 -1.87 -10.15 12.46
CA SER A 27 -0.72 -10.66 11.67
C SER A 27 -1.00 -10.90 10.18
N PHE A 28 -2.27 -11.14 9.82
CA PHE A 28 -2.69 -11.32 8.44
C PHE A 28 -2.76 -10.02 7.63
N THR A 29 -2.93 -8.85 8.27
CA THR A 29 -3.05 -7.57 7.56
C THR A 29 -1.75 -7.16 6.85
N PRO A 30 -0.55 -7.13 7.50
CA PRO A 30 0.69 -6.85 6.78
C PRO A 30 1.04 -7.96 5.78
N ALA A 31 0.69 -9.23 6.08
CA ALA A 31 0.94 -10.35 5.16
C ALA A 31 0.15 -10.20 3.84
N LEU A 32 -1.11 -9.77 3.92
CA LEU A 32 -1.91 -9.47 2.73
C LEU A 32 -1.35 -8.29 1.93
N VAL A 33 -1.02 -7.18 2.61
CA VAL A 33 -0.46 -5.99 1.95
C VAL A 33 0.83 -6.35 1.22
N ALA A 34 1.75 -7.08 1.87
CA ALA A 34 2.99 -7.55 1.26
C ALA A 34 2.75 -8.45 0.03
N SER A 35 1.73 -9.32 0.08
CA SER A 35 1.37 -10.19 -1.05
C SER A 35 0.95 -9.37 -2.28
N ILE A 36 0.17 -8.31 -2.07
CA ILE A 36 -0.27 -7.40 -3.14
C ILE A 36 0.91 -6.57 -3.67
N GLU A 37 1.79 -6.07 -2.80
CA GLU A 37 2.99 -5.34 -3.21
C GLU A 37 3.95 -6.20 -4.05
N VAL A 38 4.08 -7.48 -3.71
CA VAL A 38 4.83 -8.46 -4.53
C VAL A 38 4.19 -8.62 -5.90
N ALA A 39 2.85 -8.72 -5.98
CA ALA A 39 2.14 -8.80 -7.25
C ALA A 39 2.35 -7.53 -8.12
N GLU A 40 2.30 -6.33 -7.53
CA GLU A 40 2.64 -5.08 -8.23
C GLU A 40 4.08 -5.07 -8.72
N THR A 41 5.01 -5.54 -7.88
CA THR A 41 6.43 -5.63 -8.23
C THR A 41 6.65 -6.56 -9.43
N LEU A 42 5.98 -7.72 -9.45
CA LEU A 42 6.04 -8.64 -10.59
C LEU A 42 5.52 -8.01 -11.87
N LYS A 43 4.44 -7.21 -11.82
CA LYS A 43 3.94 -6.47 -12.99
C LYS A 43 4.98 -5.51 -13.56
N VAL A 44 5.70 -4.81 -12.69
CA VAL A 44 6.81 -3.92 -13.10
C VAL A 44 7.94 -4.72 -13.74
N LEU A 45 8.40 -5.79 -13.08
CA LEU A 45 9.54 -6.60 -13.56
C LEU A 45 9.26 -7.31 -14.88
N LEU A 46 8.02 -7.76 -15.08
CA LEU A 46 7.59 -8.48 -16.28
C LEU A 46 7.02 -7.56 -17.37
N ASN A 47 6.96 -6.25 -17.12
CA ASN A 47 6.32 -5.26 -18.00
C ASN A 47 4.91 -5.70 -18.46
N ARG A 48 4.06 -6.10 -17.50
CA ARG A 48 2.74 -6.69 -17.78
C ARG A 48 1.63 -6.03 -16.97
N GLY A 49 0.55 -5.67 -17.68
CA GLY A 49 -0.65 -5.08 -17.08
C GLY A 49 -0.43 -3.66 -16.55
N ASP A 50 -1.48 -3.10 -15.96
CA ASP A 50 -1.43 -1.76 -15.36
C ASP A 50 -0.94 -1.85 -13.91
N ILE A 51 -0.09 -0.89 -13.52
CA ILE A 51 0.45 -0.78 -12.16
C ILE A 51 -0.29 0.31 -11.37
N LEU A 52 -0.30 0.18 -10.04
CA LEU A 52 -0.85 1.16 -9.10
C LEU A 52 0.07 2.38 -8.89
N LYS A 53 0.62 2.92 -9.98
CA LYS A 53 1.46 4.13 -9.93
C LYS A 53 0.58 5.37 -9.70
N LYS A 54 0.99 6.23 -8.76
CA LYS A 54 0.25 7.44 -8.33
C LYS A 54 -1.20 7.15 -7.93
N ARG A 55 -1.43 5.94 -7.40
CA ARG A 55 -2.72 5.51 -6.88
C ARG A 55 -2.53 4.94 -5.48
N LEU A 56 -3.49 5.20 -4.60
CA LEU A 56 -3.57 4.59 -3.27
C LEU A 56 -4.56 3.45 -3.32
N LEU A 57 -4.17 2.27 -2.86
CA LEU A 57 -5.08 1.14 -2.64
C LEU A 57 -5.41 1.06 -1.15
N THR A 58 -6.69 1.12 -0.79
CA THR A 58 -7.18 0.83 0.55
C THR A 58 -7.82 -0.55 0.55
N ILE A 59 -7.68 -1.25 1.68
CA ILE A 59 -8.20 -2.60 1.87
C ILE A 59 -8.89 -2.63 3.23
N ASP A 60 -10.20 -2.82 3.22
CA ASP A 60 -10.97 -3.09 4.42
C ASP A 60 -11.29 -4.59 4.48
N LEU A 61 -10.67 -5.30 5.43
CA LEU A 61 -10.88 -6.75 5.61
C LEU A 61 -12.08 -7.10 6.47
N LEU A 62 -12.69 -6.13 7.15
CA LEU A 62 -13.92 -6.33 7.88
C LEU A 62 -15.12 -6.35 6.92
N THR A 63 -15.14 -5.44 5.93
CA THR A 63 -16.21 -5.35 4.90
C THR A 63 -15.85 -6.04 3.58
N HIS A 64 -14.60 -6.47 3.42
CA HIS A 64 -14.04 -7.02 2.18
C HIS A 64 -14.05 -6.03 1.00
N GLU A 65 -13.75 -4.77 1.27
CA GLU A 65 -13.71 -3.70 0.27
C GLU A 65 -12.28 -3.39 -0.17
N PHE A 66 -12.14 -3.17 -1.48
CA PHE A 66 -10.90 -2.75 -2.13
C PHE A 66 -11.19 -1.50 -2.95
N GLU A 67 -10.57 -0.38 -2.59
CA GLU A 67 -10.79 0.89 -3.27
C GLU A 67 -9.48 1.53 -3.70
N THR A 68 -9.51 2.17 -4.87
CA THR A 68 -8.35 2.89 -5.40
C THR A 68 -8.64 4.38 -5.55
N PHE A 69 -7.71 5.22 -5.12
CA PHE A 69 -7.77 6.68 -5.22
C PHE A 69 -6.57 7.22 -6.02
N ASP A 70 -6.75 8.31 -6.76
CA ASP A 70 -5.66 9.00 -7.46
C ASP A 70 -4.91 9.99 -6.54
N LEU A 71 -3.60 10.19 -6.75
CA LEU A 71 -2.66 10.96 -5.89
C LEU A 71 -1.84 12.06 -6.59
#